data_AF-A0AAQ0KDU4-F1
#
_entry.id   AF-A0AAQ0KDU4-F1
#
_cell.length_a   1.000
_cell.length_b   1.000
_cell.length_c   1.000
_cell.angle_alpha   90.00
_cell.angle_beta   90.00
_cell.angle_gamma   90.00
#
_symmetry.space_group_name_H-M   'P 1'
#
loop_
_entity.id
_entity.type
_entity.pdbx_description
1 polymer ?
#
loop_
_entity_poly.entity_id
_entity_poly.type
_entity_poly.pdbx_seq_one_letter_code
_entity_poly.pdbx_strand_id
1 'polypeptide(L)' 'MDLAIRLVSYLCGDTLARFAVLGAEYAPEPPFTTGMPEQAGTALTELSRDFLAPLEEELRAQPAR' A
#
# COMPACT_ATOMS: atom_id res chain seq x y z
N MET A 1 -4.93 1.13 -5.13
CA MET A 1 -6.36 1.34 -5.47
C MET A 1 -7.12 1.99 -4.33
N ASP A 2 -7.00 1.51 -3.09
CA ASP A 2 -7.73 2.07 -1.92
C ASP A 2 -7.68 3.60 -1.79
N LEU A 3 -6.50 4.20 -1.96
CA LEU A 3 -6.36 5.65 -1.90
C LEU A 3 -7.22 6.35 -2.97
N ALA A 4 -7.15 5.89 -4.22
CA ALA A 4 -7.95 6.45 -5.30
C ALA A 4 -9.45 6.30 -5.04
N ILE A 5 -9.90 5.15 -4.54
CA ILE A 5 -11.31 4.93 -4.18
C ILE A 5 -11.76 5.92 -3.08
N ARG A 6 -10.92 6.12 -2.04
CA ARG A 6 -11.18 7.11 -0.99
C ARG A 6 -11.22 8.53 -1.53
N LEU A 7 -10.34 8.88 -2.47
CA LEU A 7 -10.36 10.19 -3.12
C LEU A 7 -11.63 10.41 -3.95
N VAL A 8 -12.12 9.38 -4.66
CA VAL A 8 -13.40 9.46 -5.38
C VAL A 8 -14.56 9.64 -4.40
N SER A 9 -14.59 8.93 -3.28
CA SER A 9 -15.61 9.14 -2.24
C SER A 9 -15.56 10.57 -1.69
N TYR A 10 -14.36 11.08 -1.39
CA TYR A 10 -14.17 12.43 -0.86
C TYR A 10 -14.59 13.54 -1.86
N LEU A 11 -14.23 13.40 -3.13
CA LEU A 11 -14.45 14.43 -4.15
C LEU A 11 -15.83 14.33 -4.83
N CYS A 12 -16.35 13.11 -4.99
CA CYS A 12 -17.51 12.82 -5.83
C CYS A 12 -18.64 12.07 -5.10
N GLY A 13 -18.43 11.72 -3.83
CA GLY A 13 -19.40 10.99 -3.01
C GLY A 13 -19.34 9.47 -3.15
N ASP A 14 -19.92 8.78 -2.17
CA ASP A 14 -19.81 7.33 -2.00
C ASP A 14 -20.42 6.52 -3.14
N THR A 15 -21.47 7.01 -3.80
CA THR A 15 -22.09 6.31 -4.93
C THR A 15 -21.09 6.14 -6.08
N LEU A 16 -20.34 7.19 -6.41
CA LEU A 16 -19.36 7.13 -7.50
C LEU A 16 -18.13 6.29 -7.10
N ALA A 17 -17.77 6.29 -5.81
CA ALA A 17 -16.71 5.42 -5.30
C ALA A 17 -17.10 3.93 -5.41
N ARG A 18 -18.35 3.57 -5.05
CA ARG A 18 -18.88 2.21 -5.20
C ARG A 18 -18.97 1.79 -6.66
N PHE A 19 -19.39 2.70 -7.54
CA PHE A 19 -19.35 2.49 -8.99
C PHE A 19 -17.93 2.19 -9.48
N ALA A 20 -16.92 2.95 -9.02
CA ALA A 20 -15.53 2.72 -9.39
C ALA A 20 -14.98 1.37 -8.88
N VAL A 21 -15.34 0.96 -7.66
CA VAL A 21 -14.99 -0.37 -7.13
C VAL A 21 -15.58 -1.48 -8.01
N LEU A 22 -16.86 -1.36 -8.37
CA LEU A 22 -17.53 -2.33 -9.24
C LEU A 22 -16.92 -2.35 -10.64
N GLY A 23 -16.72 -1.18 -11.25
CA GLY A 23 -16.21 -1.07 -12.62
C GLY A 23 -14.75 -1.54 -12.77
N ALA A 24 -13.96 -1.49 -11.71
CA ALA A 24 -12.61 -2.03 -11.68
C ALA A 24 -12.54 -3.50 -11.25
N GLU A 25 -13.68 -4.12 -10.91
CA GLU A 25 -13.77 -5.44 -10.27
C GLU A 25 -12.78 -5.55 -9.10
N TYR A 26 -12.70 -4.49 -8.29
CA TYR A 26 -11.69 -4.40 -7.25
C TYR A 26 -12.06 -5.25 -6.04
N ALA A 27 -11.68 -6.52 -6.09
CA ALA A 27 -11.84 -7.53 -5.05
C ALA A 27 -10.50 -8.24 -4.79
N PRO A 28 -9.56 -7.59 -4.07
CA PRO A 28 -8.24 -8.17 -3.86
C PRO A 28 -8.33 -9.45 -2.99
N GLU A 29 -7.76 -10.55 -3.49
CA GLU A 29 -7.56 -11.81 -2.77
C GLU A 29 -6.07 -12.22 -2.85
N PRO A 30 -5.21 -11.71 -1.97
CA PRO A 30 -3.78 -12.01 -2.01
C PRO A 30 -3.52 -13.50 -1.71
N PRO A 31 -2.64 -14.17 -2.46
CA PRO A 31 -2.34 -15.60 -2.26
C PRO A 31 -1.48 -15.88 -1.00
N PHE A 32 -0.89 -14.84 -0.40
CA PHE A 32 -0.05 -14.95 0.79
C PHE A 32 -0.46 -13.90 1.83
N THR A 33 -0.52 -14.32 3.09
CA THR A 33 -0.77 -13.45 4.23
C THR A 33 0.54 -12.86 4.74
N THR A 34 1.17 -12.02 3.93
CA THR A 34 2.48 -11.39 4.26
C THR A 34 2.46 -9.87 4.07
N GLY A 35 1.27 -9.27 3.99
CA GLY A 35 1.09 -7.84 3.72
C GLY A 35 1.53 -6.92 4.86
N MET A 36 1.78 -7.46 6.05
CA MET A 36 2.25 -6.73 7.24
C MET A 36 3.44 -7.45 7.88
N PRO A 37 4.38 -6.74 8.54
CA PRO A 37 5.52 -7.36 9.20
C PRO A 37 5.13 -8.45 10.22
N GLU A 38 4.05 -8.24 10.98
CA GLU A 38 3.54 -9.19 11.97
C GLU A 38 3.01 -10.48 11.32
N GLN A 39 2.57 -10.40 10.06
CA GLN A 39 2.09 -11.54 9.29
C GLN A 39 3.20 -12.23 8.49
N ALA A 40 4.18 -11.46 8.02
CA ALA A 40 5.33 -11.92 7.25
C ALA A 40 6.35 -12.70 8.11
N GLY A 41 6.41 -12.41 9.42
CA GLY A 41 7.39 -12.98 10.33
C GLY A 41 8.78 -12.34 10.20
N THR A 42 9.64 -12.62 11.18
CA THR A 42 10.94 -11.95 11.33
C THR A 42 11.84 -12.12 10.12
N ALA A 43 12.00 -13.35 9.59
CA ALA A 43 12.95 -13.63 8.52
C ALA A 43 12.62 -12.87 7.21
N LEU A 44 11.36 -12.88 6.76
CA LEU A 44 10.95 -12.16 5.56
C LEU A 44 10.99 -10.64 5.77
N THR A 45 10.66 -10.19 6.98
CA THR A 45 10.73 -8.78 7.36
C THR A 45 12.17 -8.27 7.34
N GLU A 46 13.12 -9.02 7.92
CA GLU A 46 14.55 -8.68 7.92
C GLU A 46 15.11 -8.66 6.50
N LEU A 47 14.80 -9.67 5.68
CA LEU A 47 15.19 -9.69 4.27
C LEU A 47 14.73 -8.43 3.51
N SER A 48 13.49 -8.00 3.73
CA SER A 48 12.93 -6.79 3.13
C SER A 48 13.65 -5.52 3.60
N ARG A 49 13.93 -5.42 4.91
CA ARG A 49 14.66 -4.28 5.49
C ARG A 49 16.08 -4.19 4.95
N ASP A 50 16.81 -5.31 4.92
CA ASP A 50 18.19 -5.35 4.42
C ASP A 50 18.25 -4.94 2.95
N PHE A 51 17.27 -5.39 2.14
CA PHE A 51 17.16 -5.00 0.75
C PHE A 51 16.90 -3.50 0.57
N LEU A 52 16.08 -2.90 1.43
CA LEU A 52 15.68 -1.48 1.35
C LEU A 52 16.63 -0.50 2.06
N ALA A 53 17.53 -0.99 2.92
CA ALA A 53 18.41 -0.16 3.76
C ALA A 53 19.17 0.94 2.99
N PRO A 54 19.78 0.68 1.81
CA PRO A 54 20.47 1.74 1.06
C PRO A 54 19.56 2.89 0.62
N LEU A 55 18.32 2.56 0.22
CA LEU A 55 17.32 3.56 -0.17
C LEU A 55 16.85 4.39 1.03
N GLU A 56 16.64 3.74 2.18
CA GLU A 56 16.26 4.43 3.41
C GLU A 56 17.33 5.44 3.86
N GLU A 57 18.61 5.07 3.75
CA GLU A 57 19.74 5.95 4.06
C GLU A 57 19.77 7.18 3.13
N GLU A 58 19.58 6.98 1.82
CA GLU A 58 19.53 8.09 0.85
C GLU A 58 18.37 9.05 1.15
N LEU A 59 17.17 8.52 1.41
CA LEU A 59 16.00 9.34 1.71
C LEU A 59 16.15 10.12 3.02
N ARG A 60 16.81 9.53 4.02
CA ARG A 60 17.09 10.23 5.29
C ARG A 60 18.16 11.31 5.16
N ALA A 61 19.13 11.11 4.27
CA ALA A 61 20.19 12.08 4.00
C ALA A 61 19.69 13.30 3.20
N GLN A 62 18.55 13.18 2.50
CA GLN A 62 17.95 14.31 1.80
C GLN A 62 17.24 15.25 2.79
N PRO A 63 17.62 16.55 2.86
CA PRO A 63 16.86 17.50 3.64
C PRO A 63 15.45 17.65 3.05
N ALA A 64 14.44 17.73 3.92
CA ALA A 64 13.06 18.00 3.52
C ALA A 64 13.04 19.26 2.63
N ARG A 65 12.55 19.11 1.40
CA ARG A 65 12.39 20.21 0.46
C ARG A 65 11.25 21.13 0.86
#